data_AF-A0AAE7DXI6-F1
#
_entry.id   AF-A0AAE7DXI6-F1
#
_cell.length_a   1.000
_cell.length_b   1.000
_cell.length_c   1.000
_cell.angle_alpha   90.00
_cell.angle_beta   90.00
_cell.angle_gamma   90.00
#
_symmetry.space_group_name_H-M   'P 1'
#
loop_
_entity.id
_entity.type
_entity.pdbx_description
1 polymer ?
#
loop_
_entity_poly.entity_id
_entity_poly.type
_entity_poly.pdbx_seq_one_letter_code
_entity_poly.pdbx_strand_id
1 'polypeptide(L)'
;MTDIEFELDFGEYNFYRILHRPVHKLDTCLYISTFNVDLDNGLVSLFKRYDTVKIVVNPKPLGDQIKKGYKNSFNEMSSNLIRLLKEPNVELYFNRHLHAKIIATQSATYVGSANYSYHSSNSIEAGYVSTNVANNRDVIDQFENTILGNAISLNTFVKNVGTNQKTNKIQLAIDHVLPMYQSLITTVEEAFKLPDPYYPDGGQRYITGIATIIEKMNMISKYVYREFDRDSLNIETLLLSSKWESSLLGILGQVEQYIKESQRLTKLAEDDDCLDTMTYEDYDRFYGEGTIDKFEKLSNTYEKAHRVTDQMRLDLTSELHQIRNYLFSLSTLRKNYRDSISSSAKK
;
A
#
# COMPACT_ATOMS: atom_id res chain seq x y z
N MET A 1 29.35 -1.50 -26.93
CA MET A 1 29.48 -0.04 -26.78
C MET A 1 28.50 0.36 -25.70
N THR A 2 28.84 1.33 -24.86
CA THR A 2 28.02 1.73 -23.71
C THR A 2 26.84 2.58 -24.18
N ASP A 3 25.69 1.94 -24.42
CA ASP A 3 24.43 2.53 -24.90
C ASP A 3 23.55 3.03 -23.74
N ILE A 4 24.17 3.83 -22.87
CA ILE A 4 23.52 4.48 -21.74
C ILE A 4 23.79 5.97 -21.87
N GLU A 5 22.73 6.75 -22.03
CA GLU A 5 22.78 8.21 -22.07
C GLU A 5 22.05 8.76 -20.86
N PHE A 6 22.74 9.58 -20.08
CA PHE A 6 22.10 10.38 -19.04
C PHE A 6 21.69 11.70 -19.67
N GLU A 7 20.38 11.95 -19.75
CA GLU A 7 19.84 13.17 -20.34
C GLU A 7 19.28 14.07 -19.23
N LEU A 8 19.84 15.27 -19.12
CA LEU A 8 19.24 16.39 -18.40
C LEU A 8 18.53 17.25 -19.43
N ASP A 9 17.22 17.39 -19.30
CA ASP A 9 16.43 18.12 -20.29
C ASP A 9 15.58 19.21 -19.64
N PHE A 10 15.65 20.39 -20.26
CA PHE A 10 15.11 21.63 -19.73
C PHE A 10 13.99 22.13 -20.65
N GLY A 11 12.87 22.56 -20.07
CA GLY A 11 11.78 23.22 -20.80
C GLY A 11 10.54 22.36 -21.02
N GLU A 12 9.60 22.91 -21.79
CA GLU A 12 8.27 22.32 -21.96
C GLU A 12 8.34 20.97 -22.67
N TYR A 13 7.85 19.92 -21.99
CA TYR A 13 7.71 18.57 -22.52
C TYR A 13 9.02 17.83 -22.88
N ASN A 14 10.02 17.95 -22.03
CA ASN A 14 11.27 17.19 -22.08
C ASN A 14 11.12 15.67 -22.34
N PHE A 15 10.07 15.03 -21.81
CA PHE A 15 9.79 13.62 -22.07
C PHE A 15 9.45 13.30 -23.55
N TYR A 16 9.07 14.27 -24.39
CA TYR A 16 8.80 13.98 -25.81
C TYR A 16 10.04 13.64 -26.61
N ARG A 17 11.21 14.19 -26.27
CA ARG A 17 12.46 13.87 -26.99
C ARG A 17 12.78 12.39 -26.90
N ILE A 18 12.50 11.80 -25.74
CA ILE A 18 12.56 10.35 -25.47
C ILE A 18 11.55 9.58 -26.35
N LEU A 19 10.34 10.11 -26.54
CA LEU A 19 9.25 9.50 -27.33
C LEU A 19 9.42 9.61 -28.85
N HIS A 20 10.36 10.44 -29.32
CA HIS A 20 10.61 10.66 -30.75
C HIS A 20 11.71 9.76 -31.34
N ARG A 21 12.30 8.84 -30.55
CA ARG A 21 13.26 7.87 -31.09
C ARG A 21 12.54 6.90 -32.08
N PRO A 22 13.22 6.46 -33.16
CA PRO A 22 12.62 5.61 -34.16
C PRO A 22 12.13 4.29 -33.54
N VAL A 23 10.88 3.91 -33.85
CA VAL A 23 10.34 2.63 -33.41
C VAL A 23 11.00 1.53 -34.22
N HIS A 24 11.63 0.57 -33.52
CA HIS A 24 12.23 -0.57 -34.19
C HIS A 24 11.12 -1.56 -34.54
N LYS A 25 11.29 -2.26 -35.67
CA LYS A 25 10.30 -3.24 -36.19
C LYS A 25 9.95 -4.38 -35.22
N LEU A 26 10.68 -4.52 -34.11
CA LEU A 26 10.51 -5.52 -33.06
C LEU A 26 9.67 -5.02 -31.88
N ASP A 27 9.39 -3.71 -31.80
CA ASP A 27 8.62 -3.15 -30.69
C ASP A 27 7.11 -3.27 -30.97
N THR A 28 6.52 -4.37 -30.51
CA THR A 28 5.06 -4.58 -30.60
C THR A 28 4.33 -4.02 -29.38
N CYS A 29 5.00 -3.89 -28.23
CA CYS A 29 4.41 -3.45 -26.98
C CYS A 29 5.14 -2.23 -26.39
N LEU A 30 4.34 -1.27 -25.92
CA LEU A 30 4.78 -0.09 -25.19
C LEU A 30 4.34 -0.19 -23.73
N TYR A 31 5.30 -0.04 -22.81
CA TYR A 31 5.07 -0.04 -21.37
C TYR A 31 5.18 1.37 -20.84
N ILE A 32 4.16 1.84 -20.11
CA ILE A 32 4.14 3.19 -19.54
C ILE A 32 3.71 3.10 -18.09
N SER A 33 4.50 3.68 -17.19
CA SER A 33 4.04 4.00 -15.84
C SER A 33 4.19 5.49 -15.59
N THR A 34 3.18 6.09 -14.96
CA THR A 34 3.28 7.49 -14.50
C THR A 34 2.36 7.73 -13.32
N PHE A 35 2.74 8.65 -12.43
CA PHE A 35 1.86 9.09 -11.36
C PHE A 35 0.66 9.86 -11.92
N ASN A 36 0.90 10.78 -12.86
CA ASN A 36 -0.12 11.60 -13.51
C ASN A 36 -0.01 11.49 -15.03
N VAL A 37 -1.15 11.51 -15.73
CA VAL A 37 -1.22 11.48 -17.19
C VAL A 37 -2.15 12.56 -17.71
N ASP A 38 -1.65 13.38 -18.62
CA ASP A 38 -2.41 14.23 -19.52
C ASP A 38 -2.19 13.72 -20.93
N LEU A 39 -3.26 13.18 -21.52
CA LEU A 39 -3.20 12.73 -22.90
C LEU A 39 -3.18 13.97 -23.79
N ASP A 40 -2.07 14.27 -24.44
CA ASP A 40 -2.06 15.21 -25.55
C ASP A 40 -1.92 14.48 -26.89
N ASN A 41 -1.76 15.24 -27.97
CA ASN A 41 -1.61 14.67 -29.31
C ASN A 41 -0.30 13.91 -29.48
N GLY A 42 0.76 14.27 -28.76
CA GLY A 42 2.06 13.59 -28.80
C GLY A 42 1.97 12.20 -28.20
N LEU A 43 1.43 12.09 -26.99
CA LEU A 43 1.27 10.81 -26.30
C LEU A 43 0.28 9.88 -27.03
N VAL A 44 -0.83 10.41 -27.55
CA VAL A 44 -1.76 9.62 -28.38
C VAL A 44 -1.11 9.17 -29.69
N SER A 45 -0.29 10.02 -30.32
CA SER A 45 0.44 9.64 -31.54
C SER A 45 1.48 8.56 -31.28
N LEU A 46 2.08 8.53 -30.09
CA LEU A 46 2.96 7.46 -29.66
C LEU A 46 2.21 6.14 -29.55
N PHE A 47 1.02 6.12 -28.93
CA PHE A 47 0.24 4.88 -28.75
C PHE A 47 -0.03 4.20 -30.07
N LYS A 48 -0.34 4.97 -31.11
CA LYS A 48 -0.63 4.46 -32.46
C LYS A 48 0.54 3.75 -33.15
N ARG A 49 1.76 3.85 -32.60
CA ARG A 49 2.94 3.20 -33.16
C ARG A 49 3.12 1.76 -32.69
N TYR A 50 2.34 1.30 -31.72
CA TYR A 50 2.49 -0.01 -31.09
C TYR A 50 1.18 -0.81 -31.16
N ASP A 51 1.29 -2.12 -31.27
CA ASP A 51 0.14 -3.03 -31.30
C ASP A 51 -0.56 -3.08 -29.94
N THR A 52 0.20 -2.92 -28.86
CA THR A 52 -0.31 -2.94 -27.48
C THR A 52 0.39 -1.90 -26.62
N VAL A 53 -0.38 -1.16 -25.82
CA VAL A 53 0.11 -0.17 -24.86
C VAL A 53 -0.36 -0.55 -23.47
N LYS A 54 0.55 -1.00 -22.61
CA LYS A 54 0.25 -1.25 -21.19
C LYS A 54 0.56 0.01 -20.40
N ILE A 55 -0.48 0.66 -19.88
CA ILE A 55 -0.33 1.88 -19.10
C ILE A 55 -0.79 1.66 -17.65
N VAL A 56 0.13 1.89 -16.71
CA VAL A 56 -0.13 1.84 -15.27
C VAL A 56 -0.14 3.26 -14.72
N VAL A 57 -1.20 3.62 -14.02
CA VAL A 57 -1.37 4.97 -13.44
C VAL A 57 -1.77 4.91 -11.98
N ASN A 58 -1.47 5.98 -11.24
CA ASN A 58 -2.12 6.20 -9.96
C ASN A 58 -3.56 6.67 -10.22
N PRO A 59 -4.60 6.04 -9.64
CA PRO A 59 -5.98 6.47 -9.89
C PRO A 59 -6.32 7.81 -9.25
N LYS A 60 -5.52 8.29 -8.28
CA LYS A 60 -5.83 9.53 -7.54
C LYS A 60 -5.85 10.76 -8.44
N PRO A 61 -4.79 11.08 -9.22
CA PRO A 61 -4.80 12.23 -10.13
C PRO A 61 -5.96 12.19 -11.14
N LEU A 62 -6.25 11.04 -11.74
CA LEU A 62 -7.39 10.89 -12.65
C LEU A 62 -8.73 11.16 -11.95
N GLY A 63 -8.93 10.63 -10.73
CA GLY A 63 -10.13 10.90 -9.94
C GLY A 63 -10.28 12.38 -9.57
N ASP A 64 -9.17 13.05 -9.27
CA ASP A 64 -9.17 14.48 -8.91
C ASP A 64 -9.43 15.38 -10.13
N GLN A 65 -8.92 15.03 -11.32
CA GLN A 65 -9.25 15.70 -12.58
C GLN A 65 -10.77 15.68 -12.84
N ILE A 66 -11.40 14.51 -12.65
CA ILE A 66 -12.85 14.35 -12.80
C ILE A 66 -13.61 15.24 -11.80
N LYS A 67 -13.23 15.22 -10.52
CA LYS A 67 -13.88 16.06 -9.48
C LYS A 67 -13.77 17.55 -9.79
N LYS A 68 -12.62 18.01 -10.32
CA LYS A 68 -12.41 19.41 -10.72
C LYS A 68 -13.21 19.76 -11.98
N GLY A 69 -13.26 18.87 -12.98
CA GLY A 69 -14.03 19.07 -14.22
C GLY A 69 -15.54 19.24 -13.97
N TYR A 70 -16.11 18.50 -13.01
CA TYR A 70 -17.51 18.67 -12.61
C TYR A 70 -17.84 20.06 -12.03
N LYS A 71 -16.86 20.80 -11.50
CA LYS A 71 -17.09 22.16 -10.98
C LYS A 71 -17.11 23.23 -12.07
N ASN A 72 -16.48 22.95 -13.22
CA ASN A 72 -16.24 23.93 -14.29
C ASN A 72 -16.82 23.46 -15.63
N SER A 73 -18.04 22.90 -15.66
CA SER A 73 -18.83 22.62 -16.89
C SER A 73 -18.00 22.22 -18.14
N PHE A 74 -16.99 21.36 -17.98
CA PHE A 74 -16.11 20.95 -19.06
C PHE A 74 -16.60 19.63 -19.62
N ASN A 75 -16.81 19.63 -20.94
CA ASN A 75 -17.29 18.53 -21.78
C ASN A 75 -16.76 17.16 -21.32
N GLU A 76 -17.65 16.16 -21.16
CA GLU A 76 -17.32 14.77 -20.82
C GLU A 76 -16.21 14.16 -21.70
N MET A 77 -16.01 14.70 -22.91
CA MET A 77 -14.95 14.30 -23.84
C MET A 77 -13.52 14.69 -23.44
N SER A 78 -13.32 15.50 -22.39
CA SER A 78 -12.00 15.98 -21.98
C SER A 78 -11.31 15.15 -20.89
N SER A 79 -12.01 14.20 -20.27
CA SER A 79 -11.43 13.33 -19.24
C SER A 79 -10.36 12.41 -19.82
N ASN A 80 -9.14 12.46 -19.28
CA ASN A 80 -8.05 11.55 -19.67
C ASN A 80 -8.44 10.08 -19.51
N LEU A 81 -9.26 9.74 -18.50
CA LEU A 81 -9.79 8.38 -18.34
C LEU A 81 -10.62 7.97 -19.57
N ILE A 82 -11.60 8.79 -19.97
CA ILE A 82 -12.49 8.46 -21.10
C ILE A 82 -11.70 8.37 -22.41
N ARG A 83 -10.68 9.21 -22.57
CA ARG A 83 -9.80 9.18 -23.73
C ARG A 83 -8.95 7.90 -23.76
N LEU A 84 -8.33 7.51 -22.65
CA LEU A 84 -7.61 6.24 -22.52
C LEU A 84 -8.51 5.05 -22.86
N LEU A 85 -9.76 5.07 -22.40
CA LEU A 85 -10.74 4.00 -22.66
C LEU A 85 -11.18 3.88 -24.12
N LYS A 86 -10.97 4.92 -24.94
CA LYS A 86 -11.31 4.93 -26.37
C LYS A 86 -10.16 4.44 -27.25
N GLU A 87 -8.95 4.34 -26.71
CA GLU A 87 -7.79 3.86 -27.45
C GLU A 87 -7.81 2.32 -27.50
N PRO A 88 -8.02 1.70 -28.67
CA PRO A 88 -8.34 0.27 -28.77
C PRO A 88 -7.16 -0.65 -28.44
N ASN A 89 -5.94 -0.13 -28.48
CA ASN A 89 -4.70 -0.85 -28.17
C ASN A 89 -4.18 -0.57 -26.75
N VAL A 90 -4.92 0.18 -25.93
CA VAL A 90 -4.51 0.53 -24.56
C VAL A 90 -5.09 -0.44 -23.53
N GLU A 91 -4.20 -1.08 -22.78
CA GLU A 91 -4.52 -1.79 -21.55
C GLU A 91 -4.22 -0.91 -20.34
N LEU A 92 -5.27 -0.45 -19.66
CA LEU A 92 -5.16 0.44 -18.49
C LEU A 92 -5.11 -0.35 -17.19
N TYR A 93 -4.19 0.05 -16.30
CA TYR A 93 -4.02 -0.54 -14.97
C TYR A 93 -3.89 0.56 -13.90
N PHE A 94 -4.35 0.27 -12.68
CA PHE A 94 -4.31 1.19 -11.54
C PHE A 94 -3.43 0.64 -10.42
N ASN A 95 -2.43 1.41 -10.01
CA ASN A 95 -1.57 1.04 -8.88
C ASN A 95 -1.53 2.19 -7.86
N ARG A 96 -1.93 1.88 -6.63
CA ARG A 96 -2.05 2.83 -5.50
C ARG A 96 -0.72 3.48 -5.13
N HIS A 97 0.36 2.70 -5.17
CA HIS A 97 1.70 3.10 -4.76
C HIS A 97 2.55 3.56 -5.93
N LEU A 98 1.96 3.65 -7.13
CA LEU A 98 2.72 4.03 -8.30
C LEU A 98 3.21 5.46 -8.18
N HIS A 99 4.54 5.61 -8.23
CA HIS A 99 5.22 6.88 -8.43
C HIS A 99 6.30 6.80 -9.51
N ALA A 100 6.53 5.62 -10.09
CA ALA A 100 7.50 5.40 -11.16
C ALA A 100 7.06 6.08 -12.46
N LYS A 101 8.04 6.62 -13.19
CA LYS A 101 7.84 7.33 -14.47
C LYS A 101 8.74 6.69 -15.50
N ILE A 102 8.16 5.72 -16.19
CA ILE A 102 8.86 4.80 -17.08
C ILE A 102 8.14 4.79 -18.41
N ILE A 103 8.90 4.81 -19.50
CA ILE A 103 8.46 4.41 -20.83
C ILE A 103 9.44 3.34 -21.27
N ALA A 104 8.98 2.17 -21.66
CA ALA A 104 9.86 1.09 -22.10
C ALA A 104 9.31 0.37 -23.32
N THR A 105 10.22 0.03 -24.22
CA THR A 105 10.09 -0.87 -25.36
C THR A 105 11.35 -1.74 -25.43
N GLN A 106 11.40 -2.73 -26.33
CA GLN A 106 12.60 -3.56 -26.47
C GLN A 106 13.78 -2.73 -27.00
N SER A 107 13.50 -1.72 -27.82
CA SER A 107 14.53 -0.87 -28.42
C SER A 107 14.94 0.35 -27.59
N ALA A 108 14.05 0.88 -26.76
CA ALA A 108 14.33 2.08 -25.98
C ALA A 108 13.61 2.08 -24.64
N THR A 109 14.30 2.55 -23.61
CA THR A 109 13.72 2.76 -22.28
C THR A 109 14.09 4.13 -21.74
N TYR A 110 13.14 4.72 -21.03
CA TYR A 110 13.33 5.87 -20.16
C TYR A 110 12.87 5.56 -18.74
N VAL A 111 13.68 5.97 -17.78
CA VAL A 111 13.35 5.99 -16.35
C VAL A 111 13.76 7.34 -15.80
N GLY A 112 12.82 8.11 -15.26
CA GLY A 112 13.16 9.44 -14.75
C GLY A 112 12.13 10.09 -13.85
N SER A 113 12.20 11.41 -13.74
CA SER A 113 11.37 12.21 -12.85
C SER A 113 10.15 12.86 -13.51
N ALA A 114 10.10 12.90 -14.85
CA ALA A 114 9.06 13.60 -15.61
C ALA A 114 7.72 12.86 -15.57
N ASN A 115 6.66 13.53 -15.11
CA ASN A 115 5.30 13.05 -15.33
C ASN A 115 4.89 13.36 -16.76
N TYR A 116 4.04 12.50 -17.34
CA TYR A 116 3.44 12.76 -18.66
C TYR A 116 2.24 13.71 -18.52
N SER A 117 2.50 14.91 -17.99
CA SER A 117 1.47 15.90 -17.63
C SER A 117 1.95 17.31 -17.94
N TYR A 118 1.04 18.24 -18.23
CA TYR A 118 1.41 19.65 -18.49
C TYR A 118 2.11 20.29 -17.27
N HIS A 119 1.88 19.76 -16.06
CA HIS A 119 2.55 20.23 -14.86
C HIS A 119 4.07 20.01 -14.86
N SER A 120 4.58 19.07 -15.66
CA SER A 120 6.02 18.86 -15.82
C SER A 120 6.66 19.84 -16.80
N SER A 121 5.89 20.66 -17.54
CA SER A 121 6.43 21.57 -18.57
C SER A 121 7.34 22.67 -18.02
N ASN A 122 7.17 23.04 -16.75
CA ASN A 122 7.96 24.06 -16.06
C ASN A 122 8.89 23.47 -14.99
N SER A 123 9.08 22.16 -14.98
CA SER A 123 9.91 21.46 -14.00
C SER A 123 11.27 21.14 -14.56
N ILE A 124 12.30 21.13 -13.69
CA ILE A 124 13.59 20.53 -14.02
C ILE A 124 13.41 19.02 -13.84
N GLU A 125 13.54 18.28 -14.94
CA GLU A 125 13.43 16.82 -14.92
C GLU A 125 14.75 16.19 -15.33
N ALA A 126 15.01 15.01 -14.78
CA ALA A 126 16.18 14.21 -15.11
C ALA A 126 15.73 12.78 -15.40
N GLY A 127 16.46 12.10 -16.27
CA GLY A 127 16.25 10.68 -16.46
C GLY A 127 17.36 9.97 -17.20
N TYR A 128 17.22 8.67 -17.16
CA TYR A 128 18.08 7.72 -17.82
C TYR A 128 17.40 7.26 -19.11
N VAL A 129 18.13 7.29 -20.22
CA VAL A 129 17.69 6.73 -21.50
C VAL A 129 18.65 5.62 -21.91
N SER A 130 18.10 4.49 -22.35
CA SER A 130 18.89 3.39 -22.89
C SER A 130 18.33 2.89 -24.21
N THR A 131 19.24 2.57 -25.12
CA THR A 131 18.96 1.79 -26.33
C THR A 131 19.60 0.42 -26.27
N ASN A 132 20.16 0.04 -25.11
CA ASN A 132 20.73 -1.27 -24.90
C ASN A 132 19.59 -2.30 -24.71
N VAL A 133 19.48 -3.24 -25.65
CA VAL A 133 18.40 -4.24 -25.64
C VAL A 133 18.39 -5.09 -24.36
N ALA A 134 19.55 -5.40 -23.76
CA ALA A 134 19.59 -6.17 -22.52
C ALA A 134 19.06 -5.35 -21.33
N ASN A 135 19.51 -4.10 -21.18
CA ASN A 135 19.00 -3.21 -20.12
C ASN A 135 17.50 -2.94 -20.27
N ASN A 136 17.03 -2.74 -21.50
CA ASN A 136 15.62 -2.51 -21.78
C ASN A 136 14.77 -3.71 -21.37
N ARG A 137 15.24 -4.93 -21.67
CA ARG A 137 14.59 -6.16 -21.23
C ARG A 137 14.52 -6.24 -19.71
N ASP A 138 15.62 -5.97 -19.01
CA ASP A 138 15.63 -5.98 -17.55
C ASP A 138 14.63 -4.98 -16.96
N VAL A 139 14.52 -3.77 -17.54
CA VAL A 139 13.52 -2.78 -17.10
C VAL A 139 12.09 -3.26 -17.37
N ILE A 140 11.83 -3.87 -18.53
CA ILE A 140 10.50 -4.44 -18.84
C ILE A 140 10.17 -5.57 -17.87
N ASP A 141 11.10 -6.48 -17.59
CA ASP A 141 10.90 -7.58 -16.66
C ASP A 141 10.59 -7.05 -15.24
N GLN A 142 11.30 -6.01 -14.80
CA GLN A 142 10.99 -5.34 -13.52
C GLN A 142 9.63 -4.64 -13.57
N PHE A 143 9.29 -3.97 -14.67
CA PHE A 143 8.00 -3.32 -14.85
C PHE A 143 6.86 -4.34 -14.71
N GLU A 144 6.94 -5.47 -15.40
CA GLU A 144 5.89 -6.49 -15.39
C GLU A 144 5.76 -7.13 -14.00
N ASN A 145 6.87 -7.50 -13.37
CA ASN A 145 6.85 -8.19 -12.08
C ASN A 145 6.46 -7.27 -10.92
N THR A 146 6.90 -6.02 -10.92
CA THR A 146 6.75 -5.12 -9.76
C THR A 146 5.66 -4.06 -9.95
N ILE A 147 5.58 -3.43 -11.11
CA ILE A 147 4.63 -2.34 -11.34
C ILE A 147 3.27 -2.92 -11.76
N LEU A 148 3.29 -3.77 -12.78
CA LEU A 148 2.07 -4.38 -13.33
C LEU A 148 1.53 -5.47 -12.40
N GLY A 149 2.41 -6.32 -11.83
CA GLY A 149 2.03 -7.37 -10.88
C GLY A 149 1.29 -6.86 -9.63
N ASN A 150 1.51 -5.60 -9.25
CA ASN A 150 0.84 -4.92 -8.13
C ASN A 150 -0.30 -3.98 -8.56
N ALA A 151 -0.70 -4.01 -9.83
CA ALA A 151 -1.73 -3.13 -10.38
C ALA A 151 -3.06 -3.86 -10.62
N ILE A 152 -4.16 -3.13 -10.50
CA ILE A 152 -5.49 -3.62 -10.88
C ILE A 152 -5.72 -3.32 -12.35
N SER A 153 -5.94 -4.36 -13.17
CA SER A 153 -6.32 -4.16 -14.57
C SER A 153 -7.70 -3.54 -14.71
N LEU A 154 -7.94 -2.80 -15.80
CA LEU A 154 -9.25 -2.24 -16.11
C LEU A 154 -10.35 -3.32 -16.12
N ASN A 155 -10.06 -4.51 -16.65
CA ASN A 155 -11.01 -5.62 -16.63
C ASN A 155 -11.40 -6.01 -15.19
N THR A 156 -10.44 -6.07 -14.28
CA THR A 156 -10.70 -6.33 -12.86
C THR A 156 -11.48 -5.19 -12.22
N PHE A 157 -11.10 -3.94 -12.52
CA PHE A 157 -11.85 -2.76 -12.10
C PHE A 157 -13.31 -2.83 -12.55
N VAL A 158 -13.57 -3.09 -13.84
CA VAL A 158 -14.94 -3.20 -14.40
C VAL A 158 -15.72 -4.36 -13.77
N LYS A 159 -15.09 -5.51 -13.53
CA LYS A 159 -15.73 -6.61 -12.79
C LYS A 159 -16.12 -6.19 -11.37
N ASN A 160 -15.22 -5.49 -10.67
CA ASN A 160 -15.41 -5.02 -9.31
C ASN A 160 -16.39 -3.84 -9.19
N VAL A 161 -16.70 -3.19 -10.32
CA VAL A 161 -17.65 -2.09 -10.38
C VAL A 161 -19.08 -2.56 -10.14
N GLY A 162 -19.50 -3.73 -10.66
CA GLY A 162 -20.85 -4.29 -10.49
C GLY A 162 -22.02 -3.38 -10.94
N THR A 163 -23.09 -3.94 -11.49
CA THR A 163 -24.28 -3.13 -11.85
C THR A 163 -25.17 -2.82 -10.64
N ASN A 164 -25.11 -3.64 -9.59
CA ASN A 164 -25.88 -3.51 -8.35
C ASN A 164 -24.96 -3.26 -7.13
N GLN A 165 -25.47 -2.60 -6.09
CA GLN A 165 -24.68 -2.28 -4.88
C GLN A 165 -24.07 -3.52 -4.21
N LYS A 166 -24.76 -4.67 -4.23
CA LYS A 166 -24.29 -5.93 -3.63
C LYS A 166 -23.07 -6.56 -4.33
N THR A 167 -22.75 -6.17 -5.57
CA THR A 167 -21.60 -6.71 -6.34
C THR A 167 -20.47 -5.70 -6.49
N ASN A 168 -20.64 -4.48 -5.97
CA ASN A 168 -19.62 -3.45 -6.04
C ASN A 168 -18.57 -3.66 -4.93
N LYS A 169 -17.50 -4.38 -5.27
CA LYS A 169 -16.40 -4.64 -4.34
C LYS A 169 -15.77 -3.33 -3.83
N ILE A 170 -15.67 -2.27 -4.66
CA ILE A 170 -15.10 -0.98 -4.21
C ILE A 170 -15.95 -0.38 -3.08
N GLN A 171 -17.28 -0.40 -3.19
CA GLN A 171 -18.15 0.13 -2.14
C GLN A 171 -18.16 -0.79 -0.92
N LEU A 172 -18.13 -2.12 -1.12
CA LEU A 172 -18.01 -3.07 -0.03
C LEU A 172 -16.73 -2.82 0.80
N ALA A 173 -15.61 -2.53 0.15
CA ALA A 173 -14.37 -2.16 0.83
C ALA A 173 -14.49 -0.84 1.61
N ILE A 174 -15.15 0.18 1.04
CA ILE A 174 -15.41 1.45 1.71
C ILE A 174 -16.28 1.26 2.95
N ASP A 175 -17.35 0.47 2.84
CA ASP A 175 -18.37 0.34 3.87
C ASP A 175 -17.97 -0.63 5.00
N HIS A 176 -17.10 -1.61 4.70
CA HIS A 176 -16.73 -2.64 5.68
C HIS A 176 -15.24 -2.62 6.05
N VAL A 177 -14.33 -2.54 5.08
CA VAL A 177 -12.89 -2.63 5.37
C VAL A 177 -12.37 -1.36 6.03
N LEU A 178 -12.73 -0.17 5.54
CA LEU A 178 -12.28 1.09 6.15
C LEU A 178 -12.70 1.24 7.63
N PRO A 179 -13.96 0.93 8.02
CA PRO A 179 -14.34 0.95 9.43
C PRO A 179 -13.60 -0.10 10.28
N MET A 180 -13.32 -1.28 9.74
CA MET A 180 -12.55 -2.28 10.49
C MET A 180 -11.11 -1.81 10.76
N TYR A 181 -10.44 -1.21 9.77
CA TYR A 181 -9.13 -0.56 9.96
C TYR A 181 -9.19 0.57 11.00
N GLN A 182 -10.22 1.41 10.92
CA GLN A 182 -10.40 2.49 11.90
C GLN A 182 -10.57 1.93 13.32
N SER A 183 -11.35 0.86 13.48
CA SER A 183 -11.53 0.16 14.76
C SER A 183 -10.21 -0.45 15.26
N LEU A 184 -9.38 -1.03 14.38
CA LEU A 184 -8.07 -1.53 14.75
C LEU A 184 -7.16 -0.41 15.26
N ILE A 185 -7.11 0.74 14.58
CA ILE A 185 -6.32 1.90 15.03
C ILE A 185 -6.76 2.34 16.43
N THR A 186 -8.07 2.47 16.65
CA THR A 186 -8.62 2.80 17.98
C THR A 186 -8.22 1.77 19.03
N THR A 187 -8.24 0.47 18.68
CA THR A 187 -7.81 -0.59 19.60
C THR A 187 -6.32 -0.48 19.96
N VAL A 188 -5.47 -0.20 18.97
CA VAL A 188 -4.03 0.02 19.19
C VAL A 188 -3.80 1.23 20.10
N GLU A 189 -4.55 2.31 19.87
CA GLU A 189 -4.49 3.52 20.70
C GLU A 189 -4.95 3.28 22.14
N GLU A 190 -5.93 2.42 22.37
CA GLU A 190 -6.51 2.17 23.70
C GLU A 190 -5.74 1.12 24.49
N ALA A 191 -5.16 0.12 23.82
CA ALA A 191 -4.51 -1.02 24.46
C ALA A 191 -3.37 -0.65 25.42
N PHE A 192 -2.79 0.56 25.27
CA PHE A 192 -1.63 1.02 26.05
C PHE A 192 -1.82 2.42 26.66
N LYS A 193 -3.07 2.94 26.74
CA LYS A 193 -3.40 4.25 27.35
C LYS A 193 -3.50 4.22 28.89
N LEU A 194 -3.21 3.09 29.52
CA LEU A 194 -3.47 2.85 30.94
C LEU A 194 -2.33 3.33 31.86
N PRO A 195 -2.64 3.66 33.13
CA PRO A 195 -1.65 4.12 34.09
C PRO A 195 -0.63 3.02 34.40
N ASP A 196 0.59 3.48 34.65
CA ASP A 196 1.81 2.77 35.05
C ASP A 196 1.80 1.22 34.93
N PRO A 197 2.60 0.60 34.04
CA PRO A 197 2.69 -0.86 33.89
C PRO A 197 3.01 -1.65 35.17
N TYR A 198 3.40 -0.96 36.24
CA TYR A 198 3.63 -1.52 37.58
C TYR A 198 2.36 -1.73 38.42
N TYR A 199 1.17 -1.47 37.88
CA TYR A 199 -0.08 -1.89 38.53
C TYR A 199 -0.18 -3.44 38.62
N PRO A 200 -0.77 -3.99 39.70
CA PRO A 200 -0.86 -5.44 39.92
C PRO A 200 -1.51 -6.23 38.77
N ASP A 201 -2.39 -5.59 38.00
CA ASP A 201 -3.10 -6.16 36.85
C ASP A 201 -2.53 -5.71 35.48
N GLY A 202 -1.46 -4.92 35.48
CA GLY A 202 -0.86 -4.33 34.27
C GLY A 202 -0.49 -5.38 33.24
N GLY A 203 0.22 -6.44 33.64
CA GLY A 203 0.63 -7.52 32.73
C GLY A 203 -0.54 -8.23 32.05
N GLN A 204 -1.61 -8.54 32.79
CA GLN A 204 -2.78 -9.24 32.23
C GLN A 204 -3.55 -8.35 31.23
N ARG A 205 -3.63 -7.04 31.50
CA ARG A 205 -4.23 -6.08 30.57
C ARG A 205 -3.40 -5.94 29.30
N TYR A 206 -2.08 -5.91 29.41
CA TYR A 206 -1.15 -5.90 28.28
C TYR A 206 -1.35 -7.12 27.35
N ILE A 207 -1.40 -8.32 27.94
CA ILE A 207 -1.69 -9.57 27.21
C ILE A 207 -3.02 -9.44 26.46
N THR A 208 -4.05 -8.98 27.17
CA THR A 208 -5.40 -8.84 26.59
C THR A 208 -5.43 -7.83 25.45
N GLY A 209 -4.75 -6.69 25.61
CA GLY A 209 -4.63 -5.65 24.57
C GLY A 209 -3.91 -6.16 23.32
N ILE A 210 -2.76 -6.80 23.48
CA ILE A 210 -1.99 -7.39 22.38
C ILE A 210 -2.82 -8.47 21.65
N ALA A 211 -3.45 -9.38 22.41
CA ALA A 211 -4.28 -10.43 21.83
C ALA A 211 -5.44 -9.85 21.01
N THR A 212 -6.11 -8.81 21.53
CA THR A 212 -7.22 -8.14 20.83
C THR A 212 -6.76 -7.47 19.53
N ILE A 213 -5.58 -6.85 19.52
CA ILE A 213 -4.98 -6.26 18.31
C ILE A 213 -4.74 -7.34 17.25
N ILE A 214 -4.08 -8.44 17.64
CA ILE A 214 -3.78 -9.58 16.74
C ILE A 214 -5.08 -10.19 16.19
N GLU A 215 -6.09 -10.38 17.04
CA GLU A 215 -7.39 -10.91 16.61
C GLU A 215 -8.03 -9.99 15.55
N LYS A 216 -8.08 -8.68 15.78
CA LYS A 216 -8.64 -7.72 14.82
C LYS A 216 -7.86 -7.69 13.49
N MET A 217 -6.53 -7.76 13.53
CA MET A 217 -5.73 -7.87 12.30
C MET A 217 -6.12 -9.12 11.50
N ASN A 218 -6.21 -10.26 12.18
CA ASN A 218 -6.60 -11.53 11.57
C ASN A 218 -8.04 -11.52 11.03
N MET A 219 -8.97 -10.86 11.71
CA MET A 219 -10.34 -10.69 11.24
C MET A 219 -10.40 -9.86 9.95
N ILE A 220 -9.66 -8.74 9.88
CA ILE A 220 -9.60 -7.92 8.68
C ILE A 220 -9.01 -8.74 7.53
N SER A 221 -7.90 -9.44 7.78
CA SER A 221 -7.27 -10.23 6.73
C SER A 221 -8.19 -11.32 6.18
N LYS A 222 -8.82 -12.11 7.06
CA LYS A 222 -9.76 -13.16 6.65
C LYS A 222 -10.92 -12.59 5.85
N TYR A 223 -11.43 -11.41 6.24
CA TYR A 223 -12.50 -10.75 5.50
C TYR A 223 -12.02 -10.32 4.11
N VAL A 224 -10.86 -9.67 4.02
CA VAL A 224 -10.36 -9.19 2.73
C VAL A 224 -10.06 -10.36 1.79
N TYR A 225 -9.39 -11.40 2.28
CA TYR A 225 -9.12 -12.61 1.50
C TYR A 225 -10.40 -13.24 0.94
N ARG A 226 -11.45 -13.34 1.78
CA ARG A 226 -12.73 -13.97 1.42
C ARG A 226 -13.54 -13.16 0.42
N GLU A 227 -13.64 -11.84 0.60
CA GLU A 227 -14.51 -11.00 -0.24
C GLU A 227 -13.81 -10.51 -1.52
N PHE A 228 -12.47 -10.39 -1.51
CA PHE A 228 -11.70 -9.75 -2.58
C PHE A 228 -10.75 -10.68 -3.32
N ASP A 229 -10.86 -12.00 -3.17
CA ASP A 229 -10.11 -13.02 -3.92
C ASP A 229 -8.58 -12.76 -3.90
N ARG A 230 -7.97 -12.79 -2.70
CA ARG A 230 -6.55 -12.45 -2.46
C ARG A 230 -6.20 -10.99 -2.78
N ASP A 231 -7.04 -10.07 -2.31
CA ASP A 231 -6.81 -8.63 -2.42
C ASP A 231 -6.73 -8.09 -3.85
N SER A 232 -7.71 -8.44 -4.69
CA SER A 232 -7.89 -7.85 -6.03
C SER A 232 -8.03 -6.32 -6.05
N LEU A 233 -8.14 -5.67 -4.87
CA LEU A 233 -8.18 -4.22 -4.70
C LEU A 233 -6.88 -3.62 -4.15
N ASN A 234 -5.86 -4.41 -3.84
CA ASN A 234 -4.59 -3.95 -3.26
C ASN A 234 -4.79 -3.06 -1.99
N ILE A 235 -5.65 -3.52 -1.07
CA ILE A 235 -6.02 -2.87 0.21
C ILE A 235 -5.42 -3.53 1.45
N GLU A 236 -4.66 -4.61 1.31
CA GLU A 236 -4.10 -5.41 2.43
C GLU A 236 -2.59 -5.20 2.68
N THR A 237 -1.90 -4.42 1.85
CA THR A 237 -0.43 -4.37 1.75
C THR A 237 0.31 -4.21 3.09
N LEU A 238 -0.20 -3.40 4.03
CA LEU A 238 0.46 -3.20 5.33
C LEU A 238 -0.06 -4.10 6.46
N LEU A 239 -1.33 -4.52 6.46
CA LEU A 239 -1.87 -5.40 7.50
C LEU A 239 -1.24 -6.79 7.49
N LEU A 240 -0.82 -7.25 6.32
CA LEU A 240 -0.21 -8.57 6.11
C LEU A 240 1.31 -8.58 6.21
N SER A 241 1.95 -7.46 6.59
CA SER A 241 3.41 -7.36 6.51
C SER A 241 4.17 -8.34 7.42
N SER A 242 3.49 -9.20 8.21
CA SER A 242 4.01 -10.18 9.19
C SER A 242 4.86 -9.59 10.32
N LYS A 243 5.38 -8.37 10.13
CA LYS A 243 6.27 -7.65 11.02
C LYS A 243 5.59 -7.29 12.34
N TRP A 244 4.37 -6.73 12.29
CA TRP A 244 3.65 -6.32 13.50
C TRP A 244 3.20 -7.53 14.30
N GLU A 245 2.58 -8.51 13.64
CA GLU A 245 2.15 -9.75 14.29
C GLU A 245 3.33 -10.46 14.96
N SER A 246 4.46 -10.63 14.27
CA SER A 246 5.66 -11.26 14.85
C SER A 246 6.21 -10.47 16.05
N SER A 247 6.23 -9.13 15.95
CA SER A 247 6.70 -8.28 17.04
C SER A 247 5.78 -8.37 18.27
N LEU A 248 4.47 -8.33 18.04
CA LEU A 248 3.45 -8.43 19.08
C LEU A 248 3.43 -9.81 19.74
N LEU A 249 3.53 -10.90 18.98
CA LEU A 249 3.64 -12.26 19.51
C LEU A 249 4.92 -12.45 20.34
N GLY A 250 6.04 -11.86 19.90
CA GLY A 250 7.29 -11.87 20.67
C GLY A 250 7.16 -11.16 22.02
N ILE A 251 6.48 -10.00 22.05
CA ILE A 251 6.19 -9.27 23.29
C ILE A 251 5.24 -10.08 24.17
N LEU A 252 4.16 -10.63 23.60
CA LEU A 252 3.17 -11.44 24.30
C LEU A 252 3.83 -12.60 25.05
N GLY A 253 4.68 -13.38 24.36
CA GLY A 253 5.39 -14.50 24.96
C GLY A 253 6.31 -14.09 26.12
N GLN A 254 6.97 -12.92 26.01
CA GLN A 254 7.80 -12.38 27.08
C GLN A 254 6.95 -12.00 28.31
N VAL A 255 5.85 -11.28 28.12
CA VAL A 255 4.96 -10.87 29.23
C VAL A 255 4.33 -12.08 29.90
N GLU A 256 3.85 -13.07 29.13
CA GLU A 256 3.29 -14.32 29.67
C GLU A 256 4.30 -15.10 30.51
N GLN A 257 5.56 -15.15 30.08
CA GLN A 257 6.63 -15.80 30.83
C GLN A 257 6.84 -15.12 32.19
N TYR A 258 6.88 -13.78 32.22
CA TYR A 258 7.07 -13.04 33.48
C TYR A 258 5.87 -13.17 34.43
N ILE A 259 4.63 -13.22 33.92
CA ILE A 259 3.45 -13.45 34.76
C ILE A 259 3.46 -14.86 35.35
N LYS A 260 3.76 -15.89 34.56
CA LYS A 260 3.86 -17.27 35.07
C LYS A 260 4.95 -17.40 36.13
N GLU A 261 6.08 -16.74 35.93
CA GLU A 261 7.18 -16.70 36.89
C GLU A 261 6.75 -16.01 38.18
N SER A 262 6.11 -14.84 38.09
CA SER A 262 5.56 -14.10 39.23
C SER A 262 4.56 -14.94 40.02
N GLN A 263 3.59 -15.58 39.36
CA GLN A 263 2.62 -16.47 39.99
C GLN A 263 3.26 -17.68 40.68
N ARG A 264 4.32 -18.25 40.09
CA ARG A 264 5.08 -19.34 40.72
C ARG A 264 5.77 -18.86 41.99
N LEU A 265 6.40 -17.69 41.96
CA LEU A 265 7.06 -17.09 43.12
C LEU A 265 6.04 -16.74 44.21
N THR A 266 4.88 -16.16 43.87
CA THR A 266 3.81 -15.90 44.85
C THR A 266 3.36 -17.18 45.55
N LYS A 267 3.13 -18.27 44.81
CA LYS A 267 2.77 -19.57 45.40
C LYS A 267 3.84 -20.14 46.32
N LEU A 268 5.12 -19.97 45.96
CA LEU A 268 6.23 -20.37 46.83
C LEU A 268 6.26 -19.52 48.10
N ALA A 269 5.99 -18.21 48.02
CA ALA A 269 5.95 -17.34 49.20
C ALA A 269 4.79 -17.65 50.17
N GLU A 270 3.69 -18.19 49.64
CA GLU A 270 2.50 -18.58 50.40
C GLU A 270 2.63 -19.95 51.08
N ASP A 271 3.69 -20.71 50.76
CA ASP A 271 3.98 -22.02 51.35
C ASP A 271 4.82 -21.84 52.63
N ASP A 272 4.26 -22.21 53.79
CA ASP A 272 4.90 -22.06 55.10
C ASP A 272 6.22 -22.87 55.22
N ASP A 273 6.41 -23.90 54.39
CA ASP A 273 7.63 -24.74 54.33
C ASP A 273 8.55 -24.40 53.13
N CYS A 274 8.38 -23.23 52.50
CA CYS A 274 9.07 -22.88 51.25
C CYS A 274 10.61 -22.90 51.33
N LEU A 275 11.19 -22.64 52.49
CA LEU A 275 12.64 -22.59 52.68
C LEU A 275 13.33 -23.93 52.36
N ASP A 276 12.65 -25.06 52.58
CA ASP A 276 13.20 -26.40 52.34
C ASP A 276 13.07 -26.84 50.87
N THR A 277 12.27 -26.15 50.07
CA THR A 277 12.01 -26.48 48.66
C THR A 277 12.56 -25.44 47.67
N MET A 278 13.03 -24.29 48.16
CA MET A 278 13.61 -23.24 47.33
C MET A 278 14.98 -23.63 46.76
N THR A 279 15.15 -23.47 45.45
CA THR A 279 16.47 -23.54 44.83
C THR A 279 17.28 -22.27 45.11
N TYR A 280 18.61 -22.32 44.90
CA TYR A 280 19.46 -21.13 45.00
C TYR A 280 19.01 -20.01 44.03
N GLU A 281 18.50 -20.37 42.85
CA GLU A 281 17.90 -19.40 41.92
C GLU A 281 16.61 -18.78 42.47
N ASP A 282 15.79 -19.54 43.20
CA ASP A 282 14.58 -19.00 43.82
C ASP A 282 14.96 -17.99 44.92
N TYR A 283 16.01 -18.28 45.70
CA TYR A 283 16.50 -17.39 46.75
C TYR A 283 17.00 -16.05 46.20
N ASP A 284 17.83 -16.08 45.15
CA ASP A 284 18.29 -14.86 44.47
C ASP A 284 17.14 -14.06 43.85
N ARG A 285 16.08 -14.73 43.39
CA ARG A 285 14.85 -14.09 42.86
C ARG A 285 13.91 -13.51 43.92
N PHE A 286 14.10 -13.82 45.20
CA PHE A 286 13.33 -13.21 46.29
C PHE A 286 14.12 -12.11 46.99
N TYR A 287 15.40 -12.35 47.26
CA TYR A 287 16.21 -11.57 48.19
C TYR A 287 17.50 -11.01 47.58
N GLY A 288 17.83 -11.37 46.33
CA GLY A 288 19.06 -10.98 45.64
C GLY A 288 18.84 -9.95 44.51
N GLU A 289 19.89 -9.76 43.69
CA GLU A 289 19.87 -8.85 42.54
C GLU A 289 18.94 -9.36 41.43
N GLY A 290 18.64 -10.66 41.40
CA GLY A 290 17.75 -11.31 40.42
C GLY A 290 16.34 -10.72 40.35
N THR A 291 15.81 -10.16 41.45
CA THR A 291 14.51 -9.47 41.47
C THR A 291 14.55 -8.16 40.69
N ILE A 292 15.61 -7.37 40.85
CA ILE A 292 15.81 -6.08 40.19
C ILE A 292 15.99 -6.30 38.69
N ASP A 293 16.83 -7.27 38.32
CA ASP A 293 17.05 -7.68 36.93
C ASP A 293 15.76 -8.07 36.20
N LYS A 294 14.87 -8.80 36.87
CA LYS A 294 13.59 -9.24 36.30
C LYS A 294 12.60 -8.10 36.17
N PHE A 295 12.55 -7.22 37.17
CA PHE A 295 11.74 -6.00 37.09
C PHE A 295 12.21 -5.11 35.93
N GLU A 296 13.51 -4.92 35.77
CA GLU A 296 14.08 -4.15 34.66
C GLU A 296 13.77 -4.81 33.30
N LYS A 297 13.89 -6.13 33.18
CA LYS A 297 13.53 -6.87 31.96
C LYS A 297 12.04 -6.75 31.62
N LEU A 298 11.16 -6.79 32.62
CA LEU A 298 9.72 -6.60 32.43
C LEU A 298 9.41 -5.16 32.00
N SER A 299 10.01 -4.17 32.67
CA SER A 299 9.91 -2.75 32.34
C SER A 299 10.34 -2.49 30.89
N ASN A 300 11.52 -2.97 30.50
CA ASN A 300 12.03 -2.89 29.13
C ASN A 300 11.09 -3.56 28.10
N THR A 301 10.41 -4.64 28.49
CA THR A 301 9.43 -5.33 27.63
C THR A 301 8.19 -4.46 27.40
N TYR A 302 7.70 -3.77 28.44
CA TYR A 302 6.60 -2.82 28.32
C TYR A 302 6.97 -1.59 27.49
N GLU A 303 8.15 -1.01 27.69
CA GLU A 303 8.64 0.08 26.84
C GLU A 303 8.77 -0.33 25.37
N LYS A 304 9.24 -1.56 25.11
CA LYS A 304 9.28 -2.12 23.76
C LYS A 304 7.87 -2.26 23.19
N ALA A 305 6.91 -2.71 23.97
CA ALA A 305 5.51 -2.82 23.54
C ALA A 305 4.94 -1.45 23.13
N HIS A 306 5.11 -0.42 23.99
CA HIS A 306 4.70 0.95 23.69
C HIS A 306 5.30 1.46 22.38
N ARG A 307 6.63 1.30 22.18
CA ARG A 307 7.29 1.74 20.94
C ARG A 307 6.74 1.02 19.71
N VAL A 308 6.52 -0.29 19.80
CA VAL A 308 5.95 -1.08 18.70
C VAL A 308 4.54 -0.59 18.36
N THR A 309 3.71 -0.34 19.38
CA THR A 309 2.31 0.05 19.17
C THR A 309 2.16 1.49 18.69
N ASP A 310 3.04 2.40 19.14
CA ASP A 310 3.10 3.76 18.62
C ASP A 310 3.47 3.80 17.15
N GLN A 311 4.50 3.04 16.75
CA GLN A 311 4.88 2.93 15.35
C GLN A 311 3.76 2.28 14.52
N MET A 312 3.17 1.20 15.03
CA MET A 312 2.03 0.55 14.39
C MET A 312 0.86 1.51 14.17
N ARG A 313 0.53 2.36 15.16
CA ARG A 313 -0.52 3.37 15.04
C ARG A 313 -0.24 4.36 13.91
N LEU A 314 0.99 4.89 13.84
CA LEU A 314 1.40 5.83 12.78
C LEU A 314 1.28 5.19 11.40
N ASP A 315 1.80 3.97 11.26
CA ASP A 315 1.82 3.24 9.99
C ASP A 315 0.40 2.86 9.54
N LEU A 316 -0.44 2.35 10.45
CA LEU A 316 -1.84 2.04 10.16
C LEU A 316 -2.66 3.29 9.80
N THR A 317 -2.40 4.42 10.46
CA THR A 317 -3.08 5.68 10.16
C THR A 317 -2.73 6.20 8.78
N SER A 318 -1.43 6.17 8.44
CA SER A 318 -0.94 6.50 7.10
C SER A 318 -1.56 5.57 6.05
N GLU A 319 -1.59 4.27 6.32
CA GLU A 319 -2.16 3.29 5.41
C GLU A 319 -3.65 3.49 5.20
N LEU A 320 -4.42 3.66 6.27
CA LEU A 320 -5.86 3.91 6.18
C LEU A 320 -6.13 5.15 5.32
N HIS A 321 -5.33 6.21 5.48
CA HIS A 321 -5.45 7.39 4.63
C HIS A 321 -5.19 7.08 3.15
N GLN A 322 -4.17 6.28 2.85
CA GLN A 322 -3.83 5.86 1.49
C GLN A 322 -4.92 4.97 0.86
N ILE A 323 -5.38 3.93 1.57
CA ILE A 323 -6.48 3.05 1.13
C ILE A 323 -7.74 3.89 0.87
N ARG A 324 -8.10 4.77 1.82
CA ARG A 324 -9.28 5.63 1.73
C ARG A 324 -9.24 6.49 0.46
N ASN A 325 -8.14 7.21 0.24
CA ASN A 325 -7.95 8.03 -0.96
C ASN A 325 -8.07 7.20 -2.24
N TYR A 326 -7.42 6.04 -2.25
CA TYR A 326 -7.42 5.11 -3.38
C TYR A 326 -8.83 4.61 -3.72
N LEU A 327 -9.56 4.06 -2.75
CA LEU A 327 -10.91 3.53 -2.95
C LEU A 327 -11.90 4.62 -3.38
N PHE A 328 -11.82 5.82 -2.81
CA PHE A 328 -12.67 6.94 -3.24
C PHE A 328 -12.33 7.41 -4.66
N SER A 329 -11.06 7.38 -5.06
CA SER A 329 -10.68 7.68 -6.43
C SER A 329 -11.21 6.61 -7.40
N LEU A 330 -11.06 5.33 -7.08
CA LEU A 330 -11.67 4.25 -7.88
C LEU A 330 -13.20 4.38 -7.96
N SER A 331 -13.87 4.71 -6.87
CA SER A 331 -15.32 4.98 -6.84
C SER A 331 -15.72 6.16 -7.74
N THR A 332 -14.89 7.22 -7.77
CA THR A 332 -15.09 8.38 -8.66
C THR A 332 -14.93 7.99 -10.13
N LEU A 333 -13.85 7.27 -10.46
CA LEU A 333 -13.59 6.77 -11.81
C LEU A 333 -14.72 5.85 -12.28
N ARG A 334 -15.24 5.01 -11.38
CA ARG A 334 -16.36 4.09 -11.64
C ARG A 334 -17.62 4.84 -12.07
N LYS A 335 -17.99 5.88 -11.33
CA LYS A 335 -19.18 6.68 -11.63
C LYS A 335 -19.09 7.24 -13.06
N ASN A 336 -17.95 7.86 -13.38
CA ASN A 336 -17.71 8.46 -14.68
C ASN A 336 -17.69 7.42 -15.82
N TYR A 337 -17.07 6.26 -15.59
CA TYR A 337 -17.10 5.14 -16.53
C TYR A 337 -18.53 4.68 -16.85
N ARG A 338 -19.36 4.48 -15.82
CA ARG A 338 -20.77 4.05 -15.98
C ARG A 338 -21.59 5.08 -16.76
N ASP A 339 -21.41 6.37 -16.46
CA ASP A 339 -22.11 7.45 -17.13
C ASP A 339 -21.74 7.50 -18.62
N SER A 340 -20.46 7.28 -18.95
CA SER A 340 -19.97 7.26 -20.34
C SER A 340 -20.54 6.11 -21.19
N ILE A 341 -20.73 4.92 -20.61
CA ILE A 341 -21.36 3.79 -21.31
C ILE A 341 -22.86 4.05 -21.50
N SER A 342 -23.52 4.57 -20.46
CA SER A 342 -24.96 4.81 -20.48
C SER A 342 -25.37 5.89 -21.50
N SER A 343 -24.51 6.87 -21.74
CA SER A 343 -24.70 7.90 -22.77
C SER A 343 -24.50 7.37 -24.19
N SER A 344 -23.62 6.38 -24.37
CA SER A 344 -23.32 5.77 -25.67
C SER A 344 -24.42 4.80 -26.13
N ALA A 345 -25.15 4.19 -25.20
CA ALA A 345 -26.27 3.28 -25.51
C ALA A 345 -27.60 3.98 -25.86
N LYS A 346 -27.67 5.32 -25.71
CA LYS A 346 -28.87 6.14 -26.01
C LYS A 346 -28.79 6.86 -27.37
N LYS A 347 -27.68 6.69 -28.10
CA LYS A 347 -27.52 7.14 -29.49
C LYS A 347 -27.60 5.93 -30.40
#